data_AF-A0A8H8CE03-F1
#
_entry.id   AF-A0A8H8CE03-F1
#
_cell.length_a   1.000
_cell.length_b   1.000
_cell.length_c   1.000
_cell.angle_alpha   90.00
_cell.angle_beta   90.00
_cell.angle_gamma   90.00
#
_symmetry.space_group_name_H-M   'P 1'
#
loop_
_entity.id
_entity.type
_entity.pdbx_description
1 polymer ?
#
loop_
_entity_poly.entity_id
_entity_poly.type
_entity_poly.pdbx_seq_one_letter_code
_entity_poly.pdbx_strand_id
1 'polypeptide(L)'
;MTDTLRNSIVGLFINTISDGRFLPFPEQRLGWQLPANLQLARAASSPPDSKVHETSESVSFQPTLARNDLEETISNRTSANAFHSSINSYRKSLSSIEKAQVDLNMKPVHETVSETIVNWYDEHDQENPQNWSLGKRIFVLGLVSLLTFGVYIGSAIYTPSIPGIIEKFNVSRTIATLGLSLYIIGYGVGPLIFSPLSEIPSIGRTPVYMATLLIFVLLQLPIIYAPNIQTLLAMRFFTGFFGSPALATGGASIQDMFPIIKLPYALIVWSVTASCGPILGPIIGGFAAQNRNWTWPLWELFYIGVFAFIVLLFWLPETNAETILLKRAQRLRKLTGNPNLFSKSEIKQSKLKPSEVLFESLLRPFQLMIEPAVLYANVYLGLTYAIFYLWFEAFPLVYGDIYHFNLGLSGLPFTGLLVTCILASSVYVCWNYYHVEPIFRKTGYIVPESRLAVALVASGFVPASLLIFGKMVFPAGCALDCPNYRRSFVYPRLVLAIPERSRLPAFVIPNIRSIYTRWK
;
A
#
# COMPACT_ATOMS: atom_id res chain seq x y z
N MET A 1 -5.61 25.08 -3.72
CA MET A 1 -5.03 24.72 -2.41
C MET A 1 -6.04 24.83 -1.27
N THR A 2 -6.94 25.82 -1.30
CA THR A 2 -8.04 25.99 -0.32
C THR A 2 -8.90 24.73 -0.14
N ASP A 3 -9.23 23.99 -1.20
CA ASP A 3 -10.00 22.73 -1.05
C ASP A 3 -9.22 21.62 -0.33
N THR A 4 -7.90 21.59 -0.47
CA THR A 4 -7.05 20.63 0.23
C THR A 4 -6.99 20.96 1.72
N LEU A 5 -6.86 22.26 2.05
CA LEU A 5 -6.93 22.75 3.43
C LEU A 5 -8.32 22.49 4.04
N ARG A 6 -9.41 22.73 3.30
CA ARG A 6 -10.79 22.44 3.78
C ARG A 6 -10.96 20.98 4.17
N ASN A 7 -10.40 20.07 3.36
CA ASN A 7 -10.56 18.64 3.55
C ASN A 7 -9.55 18.03 4.53
N SER A 8 -8.63 18.82 5.10
CA SER A 8 -7.72 18.37 6.15
C SER A 8 -8.40 18.37 7.52
N ILE A 9 -7.77 17.77 8.53
CA ILE A 9 -8.32 17.72 9.89
C ILE A 9 -8.55 19.13 10.43
N VAL A 10 -7.60 20.04 10.23
CA VAL A 10 -7.72 21.43 10.66
C VAL A 10 -8.85 22.14 9.92
N GLY A 11 -8.95 21.95 8.60
CA GLY A 11 -10.05 22.54 7.82
C GLY A 11 -11.42 22.04 8.26
N LEU A 12 -11.55 20.74 8.52
CA LEU A 12 -12.77 20.15 9.07
C LEU A 12 -13.11 20.73 10.44
N PHE A 13 -12.12 20.85 11.33
CA PHE A 13 -12.31 21.44 12.66
C PHE A 13 -12.76 22.90 12.58
N ILE A 14 -12.10 23.72 11.75
CA ILE A 14 -12.49 25.11 11.50
C ILE A 14 -13.92 25.17 10.92
N ASN A 15 -14.25 24.28 9.99
CA ASN A 15 -15.56 24.26 9.37
C ASN A 15 -16.68 23.86 10.35
N THR A 16 -16.40 22.92 11.25
CA THR A 16 -17.35 22.50 12.31
C THR A 16 -17.55 23.59 13.35
N ILE A 17 -16.50 24.30 13.77
CA ILE A 17 -16.63 25.40 14.74
C ILE A 17 -17.35 26.61 14.13
N SER A 18 -17.14 26.86 12.85
CA SER A 18 -17.72 28.03 12.16
C SER A 18 -19.06 27.75 11.47
N ASP A 19 -19.64 26.57 11.66
CA ASP A 19 -20.87 26.12 11.00
C ASP A 19 -20.88 26.39 9.48
N GLY A 20 -19.76 26.18 8.79
CA GLY A 20 -19.68 26.40 7.35
C GLY A 20 -19.26 27.80 6.89
N ARG A 21 -19.00 28.76 7.79
CA ARG A 21 -18.75 30.16 7.39
C ARG A 21 -17.40 30.41 6.72
N PHE A 22 -16.31 29.80 7.21
CA PHE A 22 -14.96 30.11 6.70
C PHE A 22 -14.50 29.20 5.56
N LEU A 23 -14.90 27.93 5.57
CA LEU A 23 -14.47 26.93 4.57
C LEU A 23 -15.66 26.06 4.09
N PRO A 24 -16.72 26.66 3.51
CA PRO A 24 -17.92 25.93 3.14
C PRO A 24 -17.65 24.82 2.12
N PHE A 25 -18.23 23.65 2.38
CA PHE A 25 -18.43 22.61 1.38
C PHE A 25 -19.37 23.10 0.26
N PRO A 26 -19.37 22.48 -0.94
CA PRO A 26 -20.27 22.86 -2.03
C PRO A 26 -21.73 22.99 -1.56
N GLU A 27 -22.18 22.04 -0.73
CA GLU A 27 -23.52 21.99 -0.15
C GLU A 27 -23.86 23.15 0.80
N GLN A 28 -22.84 23.83 1.36
CA GLN A 28 -22.99 24.90 2.36
C GLN A 28 -22.91 26.30 1.74
N ARG A 29 -22.67 26.42 0.44
CA ARG A 29 -22.55 27.72 -0.24
C ARG A 29 -23.93 28.36 -0.47
N LEU A 30 -24.03 29.67 -0.27
CA LEU A 30 -25.24 30.45 -0.56
C LEU A 30 -25.64 30.28 -2.03
N GLY A 31 -26.88 29.85 -2.27
CA GLY A 31 -27.43 29.60 -3.62
C GLY A 31 -27.28 28.18 -4.15
N TRP A 32 -26.68 27.25 -3.38
CA TRP A 32 -26.62 25.85 -3.77
C TRP A 32 -28.01 25.18 -3.68
N GLN A 33 -28.43 24.52 -4.76
CA GLN A 33 -29.67 23.75 -4.81
C GLN A 33 -29.36 22.25 -4.80
N LEU A 34 -30.20 21.48 -4.10
CA LEU A 34 -30.09 20.02 -4.07
C LEU A 34 -30.20 19.48 -5.51
N PRO A 35 -29.28 18.64 -6.00
CA PRO A 35 -29.35 18.12 -7.37
C PRO A 35 -30.64 17.33 -7.65
N ALA A 36 -31.16 17.39 -8.88
CA ALA A 36 -32.48 16.86 -9.26
C ALA A 36 -32.67 15.36 -8.93
N ASN A 37 -31.60 14.56 -9.04
CA ASN A 37 -31.57 13.15 -8.65
C ASN A 37 -31.84 12.92 -7.14
N LEU A 38 -31.49 13.88 -6.29
CA LEU A 38 -31.74 13.87 -4.85
C LEU A 38 -33.01 14.64 -4.47
N GLN A 39 -33.58 15.44 -5.39
CA GLN A 39 -34.87 16.12 -5.20
C GLN A 39 -36.07 15.20 -5.47
N LEU A 40 -35.99 14.28 -6.44
CA LEU A 40 -37.05 13.29 -6.72
C LEU A 40 -37.39 12.45 -5.48
N ALA A 41 -36.37 12.13 -4.69
CA ALA A 41 -36.50 11.52 -3.37
C ALA A 41 -37.31 12.35 -2.36
N ARG A 42 -37.18 13.68 -2.42
CA ARG A 42 -37.92 14.62 -1.57
C ARG A 42 -39.40 14.62 -1.95
N ALA A 43 -39.71 14.61 -3.25
CA ALA A 43 -41.09 14.55 -3.75
C ALA A 43 -41.79 13.24 -3.36
N ALA A 44 -41.08 12.12 -3.39
CA ALA A 44 -41.59 10.81 -2.95
C ALA A 44 -41.83 10.71 -1.43
N SER A 45 -41.26 11.61 -0.63
CA SER A 45 -41.42 11.65 0.84
C SER A 45 -42.53 12.60 1.34
N SER A 46 -43.19 13.33 0.44
CA SER A 46 -44.39 14.14 0.74
C SER A 46 -45.65 13.25 0.70
N PRO A 47 -46.62 13.41 1.61
CA PRO A 47 -47.86 12.63 1.57
C PRO A 47 -48.60 12.94 0.24
N PRO A 48 -49.17 11.94 -0.44
CA PRO A 48 -49.78 12.15 -1.75
C PRO A 48 -51.12 12.88 -1.59
N ASP A 49 -51.14 14.15 -1.98
CA ASP A 49 -52.40 14.81 -2.34
C ASP A 49 -52.87 14.32 -3.70
N SER A 50 -54.19 14.17 -3.77
CA SER A 50 -54.94 13.32 -4.68
C SER A 50 -54.88 13.67 -6.18
N LYS A 51 -55.06 12.61 -6.99
CA LYS A 51 -55.58 12.55 -8.38
C LYS A 51 -54.63 12.94 -9.52
N VAL A 52 -54.09 11.93 -10.23
CA VAL A 52 -53.90 11.97 -11.69
C VAL A 52 -54.21 10.59 -12.28
N HIS A 53 -55.00 10.60 -13.36
CA HIS A 53 -55.45 9.45 -14.14
C HIS A 53 -54.30 8.65 -14.76
N GLU A 54 -54.33 7.33 -14.62
CA GLU A 54 -53.57 6.40 -15.47
C GLU A 54 -54.28 6.25 -16.82
N THR A 55 -53.64 6.72 -17.89
CA THR A 55 -53.85 6.22 -19.26
C THR A 55 -52.61 5.45 -19.66
N SER A 56 -52.78 4.14 -19.81
CA SER A 56 -51.76 3.19 -20.24
C SER A 56 -51.63 3.20 -21.76
N GLU A 57 -50.54 3.77 -22.27
CA GLU A 57 -50.05 3.52 -23.64
C GLU A 57 -48.75 2.71 -23.57
N SER A 58 -48.79 1.50 -24.12
CA SER A 58 -47.65 0.60 -24.27
C SER A 58 -46.88 0.94 -25.55
N VAL A 59 -45.72 1.58 -25.41
CA VAL A 59 -44.76 1.73 -26.52
C VAL A 59 -43.85 0.50 -26.55
N SER A 60 -43.99 -0.30 -27.62
CA SER A 60 -43.09 -1.40 -27.93
C SER A 60 -41.82 -0.88 -28.61
N PHE A 61 -40.64 -1.25 -28.11
CA PHE A 61 -39.36 -1.03 -28.78
C PHE A 61 -38.75 -2.38 -29.16
N GLN A 62 -38.65 -2.63 -30.46
CA GLN A 62 -37.83 -3.70 -31.04
C GLN A 62 -36.39 -3.17 -31.27
N PRO A 63 -35.33 -3.93 -30.95
CA PRO A 63 -33.99 -3.62 -31.44
C PRO A 63 -33.75 -4.33 -32.79
N THR A 64 -33.52 -3.53 -33.83
CA THR A 64 -33.05 -3.98 -35.15
C THR A 64 -31.56 -4.37 -35.08
N LEU A 65 -31.29 -5.64 -35.38
CA LEU A 65 -29.94 -6.18 -35.60
C LEU A 65 -29.47 -5.80 -37.00
N ALA A 66 -28.46 -4.92 -37.10
CA ALA A 66 -27.66 -4.77 -38.31
C ALA A 66 -26.37 -5.59 -38.14
N ARG A 67 -26.35 -6.73 -38.83
CA ARG A 67 -25.21 -7.62 -39.01
C ARG A 67 -24.76 -7.40 -40.45
N ASN A 68 -23.52 -6.98 -40.68
CA ASN A 68 -22.68 -7.34 -41.81
C ASN A 68 -21.31 -6.66 -41.71
N ASP A 69 -20.33 -7.35 -42.30
CA ASP A 69 -18.97 -6.94 -42.64
C ASP A 69 -17.86 -7.33 -41.64
N LEU A 70 -16.95 -8.16 -42.18
CA LEU A 70 -15.65 -8.64 -41.69
C LEU A 70 -15.56 -10.13 -41.28
N GLU A 71 -16.04 -11.00 -42.18
CA GLU A 71 -15.40 -12.29 -42.42
C GLU A 71 -14.54 -12.20 -43.69
N GLU A 72 -13.25 -11.89 -43.55
CA GLU A 72 -12.24 -12.38 -44.48
C GLU A 72 -10.84 -12.35 -43.85
N THR A 73 -10.09 -13.44 -44.06
CA THR A 73 -8.67 -13.66 -43.72
C THR A 73 -8.33 -14.07 -42.28
N ILE A 74 -8.19 -15.38 -42.04
CA ILE A 74 -6.88 -16.06 -41.88
C ILE A 74 -7.13 -17.49 -41.37
N SER A 75 -6.83 -18.43 -42.27
CA SER A 75 -6.59 -19.84 -41.99
C SER A 75 -5.41 -20.01 -41.02
N ASN A 76 -5.65 -20.64 -39.87
CA ASN A 76 -4.77 -21.69 -39.32
C ASN A 76 -5.48 -22.44 -38.18
N ARG A 77 -5.92 -23.67 -38.48
CA ARG A 77 -6.75 -24.53 -37.64
C ARG A 77 -5.88 -25.40 -36.72
N THR A 78 -5.93 -25.12 -35.42
CA THR A 78 -6.00 -26.13 -34.32
C THR A 78 -6.07 -25.47 -32.93
N SER A 79 -5.76 -24.17 -32.81
CA SER A 79 -5.84 -23.42 -31.54
C SER A 79 -7.14 -22.60 -31.36
N ALA A 80 -7.93 -22.43 -32.42
CA ALA A 80 -9.14 -21.59 -32.42
C ALA A 80 -10.34 -22.23 -31.71
N ASN A 81 -10.44 -23.57 -31.69
CA ASN A 81 -11.61 -24.25 -31.12
C ASN A 81 -11.66 -24.17 -29.58
N ALA A 82 -10.50 -24.17 -28.91
CA ALA A 82 -10.41 -24.01 -27.45
C ALA A 82 -10.67 -22.56 -27.00
N PHE A 83 -10.30 -21.58 -27.84
CA PHE A 83 -10.57 -20.17 -27.60
C PHE A 83 -12.04 -19.84 -27.84
N HIS A 84 -12.65 -20.38 -28.91
CA HIS A 84 -14.09 -20.24 -29.17
C HIS A 84 -14.97 -20.93 -28.12
N SER A 85 -14.57 -22.09 -27.57
CA SER A 85 -15.34 -22.73 -26.50
C SER A 85 -15.31 -21.91 -25.20
N SER A 86 -14.15 -21.30 -24.88
CA SER A 86 -13.99 -20.43 -23.71
C SER A 86 -14.81 -19.14 -23.84
N ILE A 87 -14.82 -18.51 -25.03
CA ILE A 87 -15.65 -17.32 -25.29
C ILE A 87 -17.15 -17.65 -25.22
N ASN A 88 -17.58 -18.80 -25.75
CA ASN A 88 -18.98 -19.20 -25.67
C ASN A 88 -19.41 -19.54 -24.24
N SER A 89 -18.53 -20.10 -23.42
CA SER A 89 -18.75 -20.32 -21.98
C SER A 89 -18.87 -18.99 -21.22
N TYR A 90 -18.02 -18.00 -21.55
CA TYR A 90 -18.10 -16.65 -21.00
C TYR A 90 -19.36 -15.89 -21.45
N ARG A 91 -19.79 -16.03 -22.70
CA ARG A 91 -21.04 -15.42 -23.19
C ARG A 91 -22.27 -16.05 -22.53
N LYS A 92 -22.26 -17.37 -22.28
CA LYS A 92 -23.31 -18.06 -21.54
C LYS A 92 -23.40 -17.56 -20.09
N SER A 93 -22.25 -17.40 -19.42
CA SER A 93 -22.22 -16.87 -18.05
C SER A 93 -22.67 -15.40 -17.98
N LEU A 94 -22.29 -14.56 -18.94
CA LEU A 94 -22.81 -13.18 -19.05
C LEU A 94 -24.33 -13.15 -19.25
N SER A 95 -24.89 -14.01 -20.11
CA SER A 95 -26.35 -14.08 -20.33
C SER A 95 -27.11 -14.59 -19.10
N SER A 96 -26.52 -15.46 -18.28
CA SER A 96 -27.10 -15.88 -17.00
C SER A 96 -26.98 -14.79 -15.93
N ILE A 97 -25.95 -13.95 -15.97
CA ILE A 97 -25.83 -12.78 -15.10
C ILE A 97 -26.85 -11.72 -15.51
N GLU A 98 -27.04 -11.44 -16.80
CA GLU A 98 -28.10 -10.56 -17.29
C GLU A 98 -29.49 -11.08 -16.92
N LYS A 99 -29.77 -12.38 -17.07
CA LYS A 99 -31.05 -12.97 -16.63
C LYS A 99 -31.24 -12.90 -15.11
N ALA A 100 -30.20 -13.15 -14.32
CA ALA A 100 -30.26 -12.97 -12.87
C ALA A 100 -30.48 -11.50 -12.45
N GLN A 101 -29.98 -10.56 -13.24
CA GLN A 101 -30.13 -9.12 -13.03
C GLN A 101 -31.51 -8.60 -13.48
N VAL A 102 -32.14 -9.25 -14.45
CA VAL A 102 -33.53 -9.02 -14.87
C VAL A 102 -34.53 -9.65 -13.87
N ASP A 103 -34.26 -10.85 -13.35
CA ASP A 103 -35.11 -11.50 -12.33
C ASP A 103 -35.05 -10.79 -10.96
N LEU A 104 -33.95 -10.09 -10.66
CA LEU A 104 -33.85 -9.18 -9.50
C LEU A 104 -34.72 -7.93 -9.64
N ASN A 105 -35.13 -7.56 -10.87
CA ASN A 105 -35.96 -6.38 -11.14
C ASN A 105 -37.48 -6.68 -11.20
N MET A 106 -37.92 -7.94 -11.07
CA MET A 106 -39.35 -8.32 -11.11
C MET A 106 -39.82 -9.15 -9.90
N LYS A 107 -39.42 -8.78 -8.68
CA LYS A 107 -40.19 -9.13 -7.48
C LYS A 107 -40.96 -7.90 -7.00
N PRO A 108 -42.27 -7.99 -6.75
CA PRO A 108 -43.04 -6.85 -6.27
C PRO A 108 -42.52 -6.49 -4.88
N VAL A 109 -41.87 -5.33 -4.81
CA VAL A 109 -41.37 -4.77 -3.55
C VAL A 109 -42.59 -4.28 -2.77
N HIS A 110 -42.90 -4.94 -1.67
CA HIS A 110 -43.77 -4.37 -0.65
C HIS A 110 -43.19 -3.03 -0.17
N GLU A 111 -44.04 -2.02 -0.11
CA GLU A 111 -43.76 -0.64 0.33
C GLU A 111 -42.81 -0.59 1.53
N THR A 112 -41.60 -0.10 1.29
CA THR A 112 -40.69 0.37 2.34
C THR A 112 -40.10 1.69 1.86
N VAL A 113 -40.06 2.66 2.75
CA VAL A 113 -39.63 4.06 2.58
C VAL A 113 -38.47 4.18 1.56
N SER A 114 -38.63 5.02 0.54
CA SER A 114 -37.64 5.22 -0.54
C SER A 114 -36.28 5.70 0.02
N GLU A 115 -35.37 4.76 0.30
CA GLU A 115 -33.98 5.04 0.68
C GLU A 115 -33.27 5.72 -0.49
N THR A 116 -32.81 6.95 -0.30
CA THR A 116 -32.16 7.72 -1.35
C THR A 116 -30.66 7.67 -1.20
N ILE A 117 -30.01 7.05 -2.17
CA ILE A 117 -28.56 6.82 -2.16
C ILE A 117 -27.83 8.07 -2.64
N VAL A 118 -27.04 8.67 -1.73
CA VAL A 118 -26.13 9.77 -2.05
C VAL A 118 -24.92 9.21 -2.81
N ASN A 119 -24.76 9.65 -4.06
CA ASN A 119 -23.59 9.39 -4.91
C ASN A 119 -22.89 10.72 -5.27
N TRP A 120 -21.84 10.63 -6.10
CA TRP A 120 -21.24 11.80 -6.75
C TRP A 120 -22.29 12.57 -7.55
N TYR A 121 -22.18 13.90 -7.60
CA TYR A 121 -23.16 14.73 -8.29
C TYR A 121 -23.07 14.55 -9.80
N ASP A 122 -21.85 14.62 -10.33
CA ASP A 122 -21.53 14.50 -11.75
C ASP A 122 -20.26 13.66 -11.93
N GLU A 123 -19.99 13.23 -13.18
CA GLU A 123 -18.71 12.57 -13.55
C GLU A 123 -17.48 13.44 -13.24
N HIS A 124 -17.65 14.75 -13.12
CA HIS A 124 -16.59 15.72 -12.84
C HIS A 124 -16.61 16.28 -11.40
N ASP A 125 -17.28 15.61 -10.46
CA ASP A 125 -17.34 16.01 -9.06
C ASP A 125 -15.92 16.14 -8.45
N GLN A 126 -15.55 17.33 -7.98
CA GLN A 126 -14.21 17.66 -7.47
C GLN A 126 -13.92 17.04 -6.10
N GLU A 127 -14.93 16.56 -5.37
CA GLU A 127 -14.69 15.82 -4.13
C GLU A 127 -14.23 14.39 -4.39
N ASN A 128 -14.49 13.83 -5.59
CA ASN A 128 -13.95 12.54 -5.99
C ASN A 128 -12.44 12.65 -6.21
N PRO A 129 -11.60 11.89 -5.48
CA PRO A 129 -10.15 11.94 -5.62
C PRO A 129 -9.64 11.58 -7.01
N GLN A 130 -10.37 10.76 -7.75
CA GLN A 130 -10.03 10.41 -9.14
C GLN A 130 -10.23 11.55 -10.13
N ASN A 131 -10.95 12.61 -9.75
CA ASN A 131 -11.20 13.81 -10.58
C ASN A 131 -10.30 14.99 -10.23
N TRP A 132 -9.41 14.85 -9.24
CA TRP A 132 -8.52 15.95 -8.84
C TRP A 132 -7.57 16.34 -9.97
N SER A 133 -7.16 17.61 -10.00
CA SER A 133 -6.11 18.05 -10.93
C SER A 133 -4.80 17.30 -10.64
N LEU A 134 -3.98 17.10 -11.67
CA LEU A 134 -2.69 16.39 -11.54
C LEU A 134 -1.80 17.01 -10.45
N GLY A 135 -1.76 18.34 -10.36
CA GLY A 135 -1.00 19.05 -9.32
C GLY A 135 -1.48 18.72 -7.90
N LYS A 136 -2.79 18.59 -7.67
CA LYS A 136 -3.32 18.17 -6.37
C LYS A 136 -2.96 16.72 -6.06
N ARG A 137 -3.05 15.81 -7.04
CA ARG A 137 -2.65 14.40 -6.84
C ARG A 137 -1.17 14.26 -6.52
N ILE A 138 -0.30 14.99 -7.23
CA ILE A 138 1.15 15.00 -6.97
C ILE A 138 1.45 15.59 -5.58
N PHE A 139 0.75 16.66 -5.19
CA PHE A 139 0.90 17.24 -3.87
C PHE A 139 0.53 16.26 -2.76
N VAL A 140 -0.64 15.60 -2.86
CA VAL A 140 -1.07 14.59 -1.87
C VAL A 140 -0.15 13.36 -1.89
N LEU A 141 0.31 12.93 -3.07
CA LEU A 141 1.35 11.89 -3.19
C LEU A 141 2.62 12.31 -2.42
N GLY A 142 3.05 13.57 -2.54
CA GLY A 142 4.17 14.11 -1.78
C GLY A 142 3.96 14.08 -0.26
N LEU A 143 2.74 14.35 0.22
CA LEU A 143 2.39 14.26 1.64
C LEU A 143 2.44 12.81 2.16
N VAL A 144 1.85 11.88 1.41
CA VAL A 144 1.90 10.45 1.75
C VAL A 144 3.35 9.94 1.70
N SER A 145 4.13 10.36 0.72
CA SER A 145 5.56 10.05 0.62
C SER A 145 6.39 10.65 1.77
N LEU A 146 6.10 11.87 2.21
CA LEU A 146 6.74 12.50 3.38
C LEU A 146 6.45 11.70 4.65
N LEU A 147 5.20 11.27 4.84
CA LEU A 147 4.80 10.41 5.94
C LEU A 147 5.56 9.08 5.91
N THR A 148 5.54 8.39 4.77
CA THR A 148 6.26 7.12 4.61
C THR A 148 7.74 7.32 4.88
N PHE A 149 8.39 8.31 4.25
CA PHE A 149 9.79 8.63 4.48
C PHE A 149 10.11 8.88 5.95
N GLY A 150 9.34 9.73 6.62
CA GLY A 150 9.57 10.13 8.02
C GLY A 150 9.45 8.99 9.02
N VAL A 151 8.58 8.01 8.75
CA VAL A 151 8.54 6.77 9.53
C VAL A 151 9.65 5.80 9.10
N TYR A 152 9.90 5.66 7.80
CA TYR A 152 10.82 4.63 7.32
C TYR A 152 12.29 4.91 7.63
N ILE A 153 12.69 6.18 7.65
CA ILE A 153 14.01 6.58 8.12
C ILE A 153 14.26 6.13 9.57
N GLY A 154 13.20 6.05 10.39
CA GLY A 154 13.27 5.67 11.80
C GLY A 154 13.79 4.26 12.07
N SER A 155 13.74 3.35 11.09
CA SER A 155 14.34 2.03 11.25
C SER A 155 15.86 2.14 11.32
N ALA A 156 16.48 2.72 10.29
CA ALA A 156 17.92 2.69 10.08
C ALA A 156 18.69 3.88 10.70
N ILE A 157 18.04 5.02 10.96
CA ILE A 157 18.68 6.19 11.62
C ILE A 157 19.21 5.87 13.02
N TYR A 158 18.70 4.81 13.64
CA TYR A 158 19.15 4.27 14.92
C TYR A 158 20.52 3.57 14.86
N THR A 159 20.90 3.04 13.69
CA THR A 159 22.09 2.17 13.59
C THR A 159 23.40 2.84 14.02
N PRO A 160 23.66 4.13 13.74
CA PRO A 160 24.88 4.78 14.19
C PRO A 160 24.90 5.05 15.70
N SER A 161 23.76 4.95 16.38
CA SER A 161 23.66 5.08 17.84
C SER A 161 24.12 3.82 18.59
N ILE A 162 24.23 2.67 17.91
CA ILE A 162 24.52 1.36 18.53
C ILE A 162 25.80 1.39 19.40
N PRO A 163 26.95 1.94 18.96
CA PRO A 163 28.15 1.99 19.78
C PRO A 163 27.95 2.73 21.11
N GLY A 164 27.27 3.88 21.10
CA GLY A 164 27.03 4.64 22.33
C GLY A 164 25.93 4.04 23.22
N ILE A 165 25.02 3.24 22.67
CA ILE A 165 24.04 2.45 23.44
C ILE A 165 24.76 1.31 24.20
N ILE A 166 25.71 0.64 23.54
CA ILE A 166 26.57 -0.38 24.18
C ILE A 166 27.30 0.23 25.38
N GLU A 167 27.92 1.40 25.19
CA GLU A 167 28.66 2.10 26.24
C GLU A 167 27.74 2.55 27.39
N LYS A 168 26.61 3.21 27.08
CA LYS A 168 25.70 3.74 28.10
C LYS A 168 25.07 2.65 28.97
N PHE A 169 24.62 1.56 28.36
CA PHE A 169 23.85 0.52 29.05
C PHE A 169 24.68 -0.72 29.40
N ASN A 170 25.96 -0.77 29.01
CA ASN A 170 26.87 -1.89 29.21
C ASN A 170 26.28 -3.23 28.74
N VAL A 171 25.78 -3.25 27.49
CA VAL A 171 25.12 -4.41 26.88
C VAL A 171 25.91 -4.93 25.68
N SER A 172 25.68 -6.18 25.29
CA SER A 172 26.29 -6.73 24.08
C SER A 172 25.74 -6.03 22.81
N ARG A 173 26.55 -6.05 21.74
CA ARG A 173 26.14 -5.52 20.42
C ARG A 173 24.83 -6.15 19.94
N THR A 174 24.64 -7.44 20.15
CA THR A 174 23.41 -8.17 19.78
C THR A 174 22.17 -7.55 20.43
N ILE A 175 22.24 -7.18 21.71
CA ILE A 175 21.12 -6.54 22.42
C ILE A 175 20.90 -5.11 21.91
N ALA A 176 21.97 -4.35 21.64
CA ALA A 176 21.84 -3.01 21.12
C ALA A 176 21.23 -2.98 19.69
N THR A 177 21.60 -3.94 18.83
CA THR A 177 21.04 -4.08 17.47
C THR A 177 19.57 -4.49 17.48
N LEU A 178 19.10 -5.19 18.52
CA LEU A 178 17.70 -5.63 18.65
C LEU A 178 16.69 -4.47 18.52
N GLY A 179 17.09 -3.24 18.85
CA GLY A 179 16.24 -2.05 18.66
C GLY A 179 15.85 -1.81 17.20
N LEU A 180 16.73 -2.09 16.23
CA LEU A 180 16.42 -2.06 14.79
C LEU A 180 15.40 -3.14 14.45
N SER A 181 15.64 -4.38 14.88
CA SER A 181 14.77 -5.52 14.58
C SER A 181 13.37 -5.36 15.18
N LEU A 182 13.26 -4.89 16.43
CA LEU A 182 11.98 -4.66 17.10
C LEU A 182 11.16 -3.57 16.42
N TYR A 183 11.80 -2.51 15.93
CA TYR A 183 11.12 -1.50 15.13
C TYR A 183 10.53 -2.10 13.85
N ILE A 184 11.29 -2.97 13.19
CA ILE A 184 10.87 -3.67 11.97
C ILE A 184 9.70 -4.63 12.22
N ILE A 185 9.77 -5.41 13.30
CA ILE A 185 8.67 -6.27 13.71
C ILE A 185 7.43 -5.43 14.04
N GLY A 186 7.60 -4.33 14.77
CA GLY A 186 6.53 -3.40 15.11
C GLY A 186 5.80 -2.91 13.86
N TYR A 187 6.53 -2.33 12.88
CA TYR A 187 5.89 -1.85 11.67
C TYR A 187 5.38 -2.97 10.76
N GLY A 188 5.87 -4.21 10.89
CA GLY A 188 5.34 -5.36 10.15
C GLY A 188 4.00 -5.85 10.71
N VAL A 189 3.81 -5.77 12.02
CA VAL A 189 2.59 -6.21 12.71
C VAL A 189 1.51 -5.13 12.71
N GLY A 190 1.88 -3.85 12.89
CA GLY A 190 0.92 -2.74 12.96
C GLY A 190 -0.10 -2.66 11.82
N PRO A 191 0.28 -2.86 10.54
CA PRO A 191 -0.64 -2.73 9.41
C PRO A 191 -1.77 -3.76 9.43
N LEU A 192 -1.58 -4.90 10.09
CA LEU A 192 -2.61 -5.93 10.25
C LEU A 192 -3.83 -5.39 11.00
N ILE A 193 -3.66 -4.35 11.82
CA ILE A 193 -4.73 -3.70 12.57
C ILE A 193 -5.13 -2.39 11.89
N PHE A 194 -4.15 -1.52 11.61
CA PHE A 194 -4.45 -0.16 11.17
C PHE A 194 -4.88 -0.06 9.71
N SER A 195 -4.39 -0.93 8.83
CA SER A 195 -4.79 -0.89 7.41
C SER A 195 -6.27 -1.25 7.24
N PRO A 196 -6.79 -2.35 7.82
CA PRO A 196 -8.23 -2.61 7.79
C PRO A 196 -9.06 -1.54 8.48
N LEU A 197 -8.57 -1.00 9.60
CA LEU A 197 -9.26 0.08 10.31
C LEU A 197 -9.44 1.33 9.44
N SER A 198 -8.47 1.62 8.58
CA SER A 198 -8.51 2.75 7.64
C SER A 198 -9.50 2.56 6.47
N GLU A 199 -9.90 1.31 6.19
CA GLU A 199 -10.91 1.00 5.19
C GLU A 199 -12.33 1.21 5.71
N ILE A 200 -12.54 1.20 7.03
CA ILE A 200 -13.85 1.41 7.64
C ILE A 200 -14.32 2.85 7.33
N PRO A 201 -15.41 3.03 6.55
CA PRO A 201 -15.90 4.35 6.10
C PRO A 201 -16.20 5.36 7.21
N SER A 202 -16.53 4.92 8.42
CA SER A 202 -16.76 5.82 9.57
C SER A 202 -15.47 6.40 10.14
N ILE A 203 -14.34 5.71 9.96
CA ILE A 203 -13.01 6.12 10.44
C ILE A 203 -12.26 6.84 9.31
N GLY A 204 -12.16 6.20 8.14
CA GLY A 204 -11.40 6.71 7.00
C GLY A 204 -9.89 6.60 7.17
N ARG A 205 -9.14 7.08 6.18
CA ARG A 205 -7.68 6.92 6.12
C ARG A 205 -6.94 8.01 6.89
N THR A 206 -7.41 9.25 6.77
CA THR A 206 -6.72 10.41 7.36
C THR A 206 -6.66 10.34 8.89
N PRO A 207 -7.75 10.00 9.60
CA PRO A 207 -7.70 9.91 11.06
C PRO A 207 -6.76 8.82 11.57
N VAL A 208 -6.67 7.68 10.87
CA VAL A 208 -5.74 6.60 11.23
C VAL A 208 -4.29 7.09 11.09
N TYR A 209 -3.93 7.73 9.99
CA TYR A 209 -2.58 8.32 9.85
C TYR A 209 -2.25 9.30 10.96
N MET A 210 -3.17 10.22 11.24
CA MET A 210 -2.89 11.32 12.17
C MET A 210 -2.83 10.86 13.62
N ALA A 211 -3.72 9.96 14.05
CA ALA A 211 -3.69 9.41 15.40
C ALA A 211 -2.42 8.58 15.65
N THR A 212 -2.06 7.73 14.70
CA THR A 212 -0.89 6.84 14.84
C THR A 212 0.43 7.61 14.70
N LEU A 213 0.51 8.60 13.81
CA LEU A 213 1.66 9.49 13.69
C LEU A 213 1.88 10.37 14.94
N LEU A 214 0.80 10.85 15.58
CA LEU A 214 0.93 11.58 16.84
C LEU A 214 1.57 10.70 17.92
N ILE A 215 1.10 9.46 18.06
CA ILE A 215 1.66 8.49 19.02
C ILE A 215 3.13 8.18 18.66
N PHE A 216 3.43 7.97 17.37
CA PHE A 216 4.79 7.77 16.88
C PHE A 216 5.75 8.90 17.30
N VAL A 217 5.32 10.16 17.19
CA VAL A 217 6.12 11.32 17.59
C VAL A 217 6.34 11.35 19.10
N LEU A 218 5.29 11.12 19.88
CA LEU A 218 5.37 11.12 21.35
C LEU A 218 6.26 10.00 21.88
N LEU A 219 6.27 8.84 21.23
CA LEU A 219 7.08 7.69 21.61
C LEU A 219 8.59 7.88 21.40
N GLN A 220 9.04 8.92 20.68
CA GLN A 220 10.47 9.19 20.55
C GLN A 220 11.08 9.70 21.87
N LEU A 221 10.33 10.49 22.63
CA LEU A 221 10.79 11.06 23.90
C LEU A 221 11.21 10.00 24.92
N PRO A 222 10.41 8.95 25.22
CA PRO A 222 10.84 7.90 26.16
C PRO A 222 12.00 7.05 25.63
N ILE A 223 12.27 7.01 24.31
CA ILE A 223 13.47 6.35 23.75
C ILE A 223 14.71 7.20 24.04
N ILE A 224 14.64 8.51 23.78
CA ILE A 224 15.73 9.46 24.02
C ILE A 224 16.12 9.48 25.50
N TYR A 225 15.12 9.55 26.38
CA TYR A 225 15.31 9.61 27.83
C TYR A 225 15.29 8.24 28.52
N ALA A 226 15.48 7.15 27.76
CA ALA A 226 15.39 5.80 28.30
C ALA A 226 16.39 5.60 29.48
N PRO A 227 15.89 5.18 30.67
CA PRO A 227 16.74 4.92 31.84
C PRO A 227 17.43 3.55 31.76
N ASN A 228 16.88 2.63 30.98
CA ASN A 228 17.40 1.27 30.79
C ASN A 228 17.14 0.77 29.36
N ILE A 229 17.86 -0.29 28.98
CA ILE A 229 17.79 -0.86 27.63
C ILE A 229 16.41 -1.45 27.32
N GLN A 230 15.72 -2.01 28.31
CA GLN A 230 14.40 -2.62 28.13
C GLN A 230 13.37 -1.59 27.68
N THR A 231 13.40 -0.40 28.29
CA THR A 231 12.52 0.73 27.92
C THR A 231 12.81 1.16 26.48
N LEU A 232 14.08 1.32 26.13
CA LEU A 232 14.49 1.68 24.77
C LEU A 232 13.95 0.66 23.75
N LEU A 233 14.15 -0.62 24.00
CA LEU A 233 13.72 -1.71 23.10
C LEU A 233 12.19 -1.81 22.97
N ALA A 234 11.47 -1.74 24.09
CA ALA A 234 10.00 -1.78 24.09
C ALA A 234 9.42 -0.59 23.33
N MET A 235 9.93 0.62 23.57
CA MET A 235 9.47 1.83 22.88
C MET A 235 9.82 1.80 21.39
N ARG A 236 10.94 1.18 20.99
CA ARG A 236 11.27 0.97 19.56
C ARG A 236 10.24 0.09 18.85
N PHE A 237 9.78 -0.99 19.49
CA PHE A 237 8.68 -1.81 18.97
C PHE A 237 7.40 -0.99 18.79
N PHE A 238 6.95 -0.30 19.83
CA PHE A 238 5.71 0.48 19.76
C PHE A 238 5.81 1.63 18.76
N THR A 239 6.98 2.27 18.64
CA THR A 239 7.21 3.30 17.64
C THR A 239 7.05 2.75 16.23
N GLY A 240 7.66 1.60 15.93
CA GLY A 240 7.44 0.92 14.64
C GLY A 240 5.98 0.56 14.42
N PHE A 241 5.32 0.03 15.44
CA PHE A 241 3.91 -0.38 15.40
C PHE A 241 2.96 0.77 15.05
N PHE A 242 3.08 1.92 15.71
CA PHE A 242 2.27 3.09 15.41
C PHE A 242 2.73 3.84 14.15
N GLY A 243 3.99 3.72 13.72
CA GLY A 243 4.42 4.30 12.43
C GLY A 243 3.88 3.54 11.20
N SER A 244 3.47 2.29 11.37
CA SER A 244 3.20 1.35 10.29
C SER A 244 2.15 1.73 9.24
N PRO A 245 1.08 2.52 9.52
CA PRO A 245 0.02 2.76 8.53
C PRO A 245 0.54 3.43 7.26
N ALA A 246 1.60 4.23 7.38
CA ALA A 246 2.28 4.91 6.28
C ALA A 246 2.73 3.95 5.16
N LEU A 247 2.90 2.67 5.45
CA LEU A 247 3.43 1.64 4.54
C LEU A 247 2.36 0.82 3.84
N ALA A 248 1.25 0.55 4.51
CA ALA A 248 0.17 -0.25 3.93
C ALA A 248 -0.91 0.64 3.34
N THR A 249 -1.44 1.57 4.14
CA THR A 249 -2.50 2.48 3.73
C THR A 249 -1.99 3.48 2.69
N GLY A 250 -0.68 3.74 2.63
CA GLY A 250 -0.06 4.69 1.69
C GLY A 250 -0.34 4.33 0.24
N GLY A 251 -0.04 3.09 -0.16
CA GLY A 251 -0.32 2.58 -1.50
C GLY A 251 -1.81 2.59 -1.83
N ALA A 252 -2.66 2.27 -0.85
CA ALA A 252 -4.10 2.35 -1.00
C ALA A 252 -4.54 3.80 -1.29
N SER A 253 -3.99 4.79 -0.56
CA SER A 253 -4.35 6.21 -0.72
C SER A 253 -4.00 6.71 -2.11
N ILE A 254 -2.87 6.24 -2.65
CA ILE A 254 -2.45 6.51 -4.02
C ILE A 254 -3.41 5.86 -5.04
N GLN A 255 -3.87 4.63 -4.77
CA GLN A 255 -4.84 3.94 -5.61
C GLN A 255 -6.19 4.66 -5.68
N ASP A 256 -6.63 5.35 -4.63
CA ASP A 256 -7.87 6.13 -4.66
C ASP A 256 -7.79 7.34 -5.62
N MET A 257 -6.59 7.89 -5.83
CA MET A 257 -6.37 9.13 -6.56
C MET A 257 -6.01 8.93 -8.03
N PHE A 258 -5.27 7.87 -8.36
CA PHE A 258 -4.70 7.66 -9.69
C PHE A 258 -5.46 6.61 -10.49
N PRO A 259 -5.73 6.87 -11.79
CA PRO A 259 -6.37 5.88 -12.66
C PRO A 259 -5.43 4.68 -12.86
N ILE A 260 -5.99 3.51 -13.15
CA ILE A 260 -5.27 2.23 -13.20
C ILE A 260 -4.03 2.24 -14.12
N ILE A 261 -4.05 3.05 -15.18
CA ILE A 261 -2.93 3.19 -16.12
C ILE A 261 -1.80 4.08 -15.59
N LYS A 262 -2.11 5.10 -14.78
CA LYS A 262 -1.10 5.99 -14.20
C LYS A 262 -0.68 5.60 -12.78
N LEU A 263 -1.44 4.73 -12.12
CA LEU A 263 -1.16 4.18 -10.81
C LEU A 263 0.28 3.63 -10.65
N PRO A 264 0.85 2.85 -11.59
CA PRO A 264 2.20 2.30 -11.43
C PRO A 264 3.29 3.37 -11.33
N TYR A 265 3.12 4.50 -12.02
CA TYR A 265 4.05 5.62 -11.97
C TYR A 265 4.01 6.33 -10.60
N ALA A 266 2.82 6.49 -10.02
CA ALA A 266 2.68 7.06 -8.69
C ALA A 266 3.25 6.11 -7.61
N LEU A 267 2.99 4.81 -7.73
CA LEU A 267 3.49 3.81 -6.79
C LEU A 267 5.02 3.69 -6.84
N ILE A 268 5.67 3.76 -8.01
CA ILE A 268 7.14 3.70 -8.06
C ILE A 268 7.77 4.95 -7.44
N VAL A 269 7.20 6.14 -7.65
CA VAL A 269 7.68 7.38 -7.01
C VAL A 269 7.56 7.29 -5.49
N TRP A 270 6.44 6.77 -5.00
CA TRP A 270 6.24 6.52 -3.57
C TRP A 270 7.23 5.47 -3.03
N SER A 271 7.39 4.33 -3.71
CA SER A 271 8.33 3.27 -3.33
C SER A 271 9.78 3.74 -3.28
N VAL A 272 10.22 4.54 -4.26
CA VAL A 272 11.57 5.14 -4.24
C VAL A 272 11.73 6.05 -3.03
N THR A 273 10.75 6.92 -2.78
CA THR A 273 10.79 7.83 -1.63
C THR A 273 10.80 7.07 -0.31
N ALA A 274 10.01 6.00 -0.21
CA ALA A 274 10.02 5.09 0.93
C ALA A 274 11.41 4.48 1.12
N SER A 275 11.99 3.86 0.08
CA SER A 275 13.33 3.25 0.14
C SER A 275 14.43 4.25 0.49
N CYS A 276 14.33 5.51 0.07
CA CYS A 276 15.28 6.55 0.45
C CYS A 276 15.34 6.79 1.97
N GLY A 277 14.25 6.54 2.71
CA GLY A 277 14.20 6.68 4.16
C GLY A 277 15.32 5.92 4.88
N PRO A 278 15.29 4.57 4.89
CA PRO A 278 16.29 3.77 5.57
C PRO A 278 17.69 3.90 4.94
N ILE A 279 17.80 4.27 3.66
CA ILE A 279 19.09 4.54 3.01
C ILE A 279 19.75 5.82 3.58
N LEU A 280 18.97 6.89 3.77
CA LEU A 280 19.47 8.16 4.31
C LEU A 280 19.64 8.14 5.82
N GLY A 281 18.94 7.26 6.53
CA GLY A 281 19.00 7.15 8.00
C GLY A 281 20.42 7.04 8.55
N PRO A 282 21.24 6.04 8.17
CA PRO A 282 22.59 5.88 8.67
C PRO A 282 23.53 7.04 8.28
N ILE A 283 23.28 7.71 7.14
CA ILE A 283 24.08 8.86 6.70
C ILE A 283 23.83 10.03 7.64
N ILE A 284 22.56 10.41 7.82
CA ILE A 284 22.16 11.55 8.66
C ILE A 284 22.53 11.27 10.12
N GLY A 285 22.11 10.11 10.64
CA GLY A 285 22.40 9.70 12.02
C GLY A 285 23.90 9.48 12.28
N GLY A 286 24.69 9.08 11.28
CA GLY A 286 26.12 8.82 11.44
C GLY A 286 26.91 10.08 11.78
N PHE A 287 26.67 11.16 11.03
CA PHE A 287 27.29 12.46 11.30
C PHE A 287 26.78 13.08 12.60
N ALA A 288 25.50 12.89 12.94
CA ALA A 288 24.93 13.39 14.17
C ALA A 288 25.49 12.69 15.42
N ALA A 289 25.53 11.36 15.40
CA ALA A 289 26.07 10.54 16.48
C ALA A 289 27.56 10.81 16.71
N GLN A 290 28.34 11.00 15.63
CA GLN A 290 29.78 11.24 15.71
C GLN A 290 30.12 12.57 16.40
N ASN A 291 29.39 13.64 16.10
CA ASN A 291 29.72 14.99 16.57
C ASN A 291 29.13 15.32 17.95
N ARG A 292 28.15 14.54 18.40
CA ARG A 292 27.41 14.82 19.62
C ARG A 292 27.36 13.60 20.53
N ASN A 293 26.27 12.82 20.47
CA ASN A 293 26.08 11.63 21.28
C ASN A 293 25.10 10.68 20.56
N TRP A 294 24.95 9.46 21.08
CA TRP A 294 24.08 8.44 20.50
C TRP A 294 22.58 8.80 20.50
N THR A 295 22.13 9.78 21.29
CA THR A 295 20.72 10.20 21.32
C THR A 295 20.35 11.16 20.19
N TRP A 296 21.32 11.85 19.57
CA TRP A 296 21.04 12.84 18.53
C TRP A 296 20.32 12.29 17.30
N PRO A 297 20.66 11.10 16.76
CA PRO A 297 19.89 10.51 15.67
C PRO A 297 18.41 10.28 16.00
N LEU A 298 18.08 10.08 17.29
CA LEU A 298 16.71 9.94 17.76
C LEU A 298 15.98 11.29 17.85
N TRP A 299 16.71 12.36 18.19
CA TRP A 299 16.18 13.73 18.09
C TRP A 299 15.86 14.13 16.65
N GLU A 300 16.71 13.74 15.69
CA GLU A 300 16.45 13.98 14.27
C GLU A 300 15.17 13.28 13.82
N LEU A 301 14.97 12.02 14.23
CA LEU A 301 13.73 11.29 13.96
C LEU A 301 12.51 11.99 14.58
N PHE A 302 12.64 12.51 15.80
CA PHE A 302 11.59 13.29 16.46
C PHE A 302 11.23 14.55 15.66
N TYR A 303 12.22 15.34 15.23
CA TYR A 303 11.98 16.55 14.45
C TYR A 303 11.36 16.25 13.07
N ILE A 304 11.84 15.21 12.38
CA ILE A 304 11.24 14.76 11.11
C ILE A 304 9.79 14.34 11.32
N GLY A 305 9.50 13.60 12.39
CA GLY A 305 8.15 13.17 12.74
C GLY A 305 7.22 14.35 13.08
N VAL A 306 7.68 15.31 13.89
CA VAL A 306 6.93 16.54 14.22
C VAL A 306 6.64 17.36 12.96
N PHE A 307 7.65 17.54 12.10
CA PHE A 307 7.49 18.25 10.84
C PHE A 307 6.45 17.57 9.94
N ALA A 308 6.55 16.24 9.75
CA ALA A 308 5.57 15.49 8.99
C ALA A 308 4.16 15.62 9.61
N PHE A 309 4.04 15.49 10.94
CA PHE A 309 2.77 15.63 11.64
C PHE A 309 2.12 17.00 11.40
N ILE A 310 2.87 18.09 11.57
CA ILE A 310 2.36 19.45 11.35
C ILE A 310 1.93 19.61 9.88
N VAL A 311 2.78 19.23 8.92
CA VAL A 311 2.44 19.38 7.50
C VAL A 311 1.19 18.58 7.12
N LEU A 312 1.09 17.33 7.57
CA LEU A 312 -0.09 16.49 7.29
C LEU A 312 -1.35 17.01 7.99
N LEU A 313 -1.23 17.54 9.21
CA LEU A 313 -2.34 18.09 9.98
C LEU A 313 -3.08 19.19 9.22
N PHE A 314 -2.34 20.05 8.52
CA PHE A 314 -2.90 21.15 7.74
C PHE A 314 -3.31 20.74 6.32
N TRP A 315 -2.65 19.75 5.72
CA TRP A 315 -2.73 19.56 4.26
C TRP A 315 -3.18 18.18 3.79
N LEU A 316 -3.25 17.15 4.63
CA LEU A 316 -3.64 15.81 4.18
C LEU A 316 -5.17 15.68 4.08
N PRO A 317 -5.75 15.53 2.87
CA PRO A 317 -7.18 15.33 2.72
C PRO A 317 -7.56 13.85 2.80
N GLU A 318 -8.83 13.57 3.09
CA GLU A 318 -9.37 12.22 2.94
C GLU A 318 -9.38 11.78 1.47
N THR A 319 -8.92 10.55 1.22
CA THR A 319 -8.89 9.94 -0.13
C THR A 319 -9.90 8.81 -0.28
N ASN A 320 -10.39 8.22 0.81
CA ASN A 320 -11.34 7.12 0.71
C ASN A 320 -12.71 7.64 0.23
N ALA A 321 -13.09 7.23 -0.99
CA ALA A 321 -14.36 7.59 -1.64
C ALA A 321 -15.59 7.28 -0.77
N GLU A 322 -15.60 6.12 -0.12
CA GLU A 322 -16.71 5.69 0.74
C GLU A 322 -16.85 6.60 1.97
N THR A 323 -15.72 6.96 2.58
CA THR A 323 -15.68 7.88 3.73
C THR A 323 -16.17 9.28 3.33
N ILE A 324 -15.76 9.76 2.15
CA ILE A 324 -16.16 11.09 1.64
C ILE A 324 -17.67 11.13 1.42
N LEU A 325 -18.24 10.12 0.76
CA LEU A 325 -19.68 10.04 0.50
C LEU A 325 -20.51 9.87 1.78
N LEU A 326 -20.00 9.11 2.76
CA LEU A 326 -20.64 9.00 4.08
C LEU A 326 -20.73 10.35 4.77
N LYS A 327 -19.61 11.09 4.85
CA LYS A 327 -19.57 12.43 5.43
C LYS A 327 -20.49 13.41 4.68
N ARG A 328 -20.55 13.30 3.34
CA ARG A 328 -21.48 14.10 2.52
C ARG A 328 -22.95 13.80 2.84
N ALA A 329 -23.33 12.52 2.92
CA ALA A 329 -24.69 12.13 3.27
C ALA A 329 -25.11 12.67 4.65
N GLN A 330 -24.21 12.64 5.63
CA GLN A 330 -24.45 13.22 6.96
C GLN A 330 -24.62 14.75 6.91
N ARG A 331 -23.80 15.47 6.12
CA ARG A 331 -23.96 16.92 5.92
C ARG A 331 -25.29 17.25 5.27
N LEU A 332 -25.69 16.51 4.23
CA LEU A 332 -26.97 16.72 3.56
C LEU A 332 -28.17 16.45 4.46
N ARG A 333 -28.12 15.42 5.32
CA ARG A 333 -29.16 15.18 6.35
C ARG A 333 -29.32 16.38 7.28
N LYS A 334 -28.21 16.96 7.75
CA LYS A 334 -28.23 18.15 8.62
C LYS A 334 -28.80 19.38 7.92
N LEU A 335 -28.47 19.60 6.64
CA LEU A 335 -28.91 20.78 5.89
C LEU A 335 -30.36 20.69 5.39
N THR A 336 -30.80 19.50 4.99
CA THR A 336 -32.14 19.30 4.38
C THR A 336 -33.20 18.88 5.41
N GLY A 337 -32.79 18.38 6.58
CA GLY A 337 -33.69 17.79 7.57
C GLY A 337 -34.30 16.45 7.13
N ASN A 338 -33.93 15.91 5.97
CA ASN A 338 -34.48 14.65 5.46
C ASN A 338 -33.65 13.45 5.97
N PRO A 339 -34.23 12.55 6.79
CA PRO A 339 -33.51 11.39 7.32
C PRO A 339 -33.22 10.30 6.28
N ASN A 340 -33.85 10.31 5.11
CA ASN A 340 -33.79 9.23 4.11
C ASN A 340 -32.57 9.29 3.17
N LEU A 341 -31.58 10.14 3.46
CA LEU A 341 -30.36 10.30 2.66
C LEU A 341 -29.22 9.43 3.22
N PHE A 342 -28.97 8.30 2.57
CA PHE A 342 -27.96 7.32 2.99
C PHE A 342 -26.82 7.20 1.97
N SER A 343 -25.63 6.88 2.44
CA SER A 343 -24.54 6.46 1.55
C SER A 343 -24.59 4.95 1.29
N LYS A 344 -24.07 4.47 0.15
CA LYS A 344 -24.00 3.02 -0.14
C LYS A 344 -23.31 2.23 0.97
N SER A 345 -22.24 2.81 1.53
CA SER A 345 -21.46 2.23 2.62
C SER A 345 -22.27 2.12 3.92
N GLU A 346 -23.13 3.09 4.20
CA GLU A 346 -24.00 3.09 5.38
C GLU A 346 -25.10 2.03 5.28
N ILE A 347 -25.68 1.82 4.09
CA ILE A 347 -26.66 0.75 3.85
C ILE A 347 -26.01 -0.64 3.98
N LYS A 348 -24.74 -0.76 3.56
CA LYS A 348 -23.99 -2.01 3.71
C LYS A 348 -23.64 -2.28 5.18
N GLN A 349 -23.33 -1.24 5.94
CA GLN A 349 -22.99 -1.34 7.36
C GLN A 349 -24.21 -1.45 8.28
N SER A 350 -25.35 -0.86 7.94
CA SER A 350 -26.58 -0.93 8.74
C SER A 350 -27.12 -2.35 8.88
N LYS A 351 -26.72 -3.24 7.95
CA LYS A 351 -27.06 -4.66 7.96
C LYS A 351 -26.13 -5.52 8.85
N LEU A 352 -25.06 -4.94 9.40
CA LEU A 352 -24.04 -5.65 10.17
C LEU A 352 -23.84 -4.99 11.54
N LYS A 353 -23.53 -5.77 12.58
CA LYS A 353 -23.16 -5.17 13.88
C LYS A 353 -21.77 -4.51 13.79
N PRO A 354 -21.49 -3.42 14.52
CA PRO A 354 -20.18 -2.76 14.50
C PRO A 354 -19.00 -3.70 14.84
N SER A 355 -19.22 -4.66 15.73
CA SER A 355 -18.22 -5.69 16.08
C SER A 355 -17.99 -6.69 14.95
N GLU A 356 -19.03 -7.01 14.18
CA GLU A 356 -18.95 -7.92 13.02
C GLU A 356 -18.19 -7.23 11.88
N VAL A 357 -18.47 -5.94 11.62
CA VAL A 357 -17.73 -5.14 10.62
C VAL A 357 -16.25 -5.06 10.96
N LEU A 358 -15.91 -4.82 12.23
CA LEU A 358 -14.52 -4.77 12.68
C LEU A 358 -13.84 -6.14 12.55
N PHE A 359 -14.51 -7.21 12.96
CA PHE A 359 -13.97 -8.57 12.92
C PHE A 359 -13.78 -9.05 11.47
N GLU A 360 -14.75 -8.84 10.59
CA GLU A 360 -14.63 -9.16 9.16
C GLU A 360 -13.50 -8.38 8.50
N SER A 361 -13.38 -7.08 8.81
CA SER A 361 -12.32 -6.23 8.25
C SER A 361 -10.92 -6.71 8.69
N LEU A 362 -10.76 -7.09 9.97
CA LEU A 362 -9.49 -7.56 10.51
C LEU A 362 -9.12 -8.99 10.06
N LEU A 363 -10.10 -9.86 9.83
CA LEU A 363 -9.83 -11.24 9.39
C LEU A 363 -9.54 -11.36 7.90
N ARG A 364 -10.09 -10.47 7.07
CA ARG A 364 -9.95 -10.56 5.61
C ARG A 364 -8.50 -10.58 5.11
N PRO A 365 -7.55 -9.77 5.65
CA PRO A 365 -6.15 -9.87 5.27
C PRO A 365 -5.53 -11.24 5.53
N PHE A 366 -5.89 -11.92 6.62
CA PHE A 366 -5.37 -13.26 6.94
C PHE A 366 -5.88 -14.32 5.97
N GLN A 367 -7.13 -14.20 5.52
CA GLN A 367 -7.68 -15.07 4.48
C GLN A 367 -6.95 -14.87 3.15
N LEU A 368 -6.73 -13.62 2.74
CA LEU A 368 -6.00 -13.28 1.51
C LEU A 368 -4.53 -13.72 1.55
N MET A 369 -3.91 -13.71 2.73
CA MET A 369 -2.51 -14.12 2.91
C MET A 369 -2.30 -15.62 2.63
N ILE A 370 -3.31 -16.45 2.85
CA ILE A 370 -3.24 -17.91 2.64
C ILE A 370 -3.39 -18.28 1.15
N GLU A 371 -3.91 -17.36 0.32
CA GLU A 371 -4.00 -17.56 -1.12
C GLU A 371 -2.60 -17.85 -1.72
N PRO A 372 -2.38 -18.96 -2.43
CA PRO A 372 -1.02 -19.43 -2.78
C PRO A 372 -0.15 -18.41 -3.52
N ALA A 373 -0.74 -17.64 -4.44
CA ALA A 373 -0.02 -16.61 -5.19
C ALA A 373 0.43 -15.44 -4.29
N VAL A 374 -0.44 -15.02 -3.37
CA VAL A 374 -0.17 -13.92 -2.44
C VAL A 374 0.84 -14.37 -1.39
N LEU A 375 0.71 -15.60 -0.87
CA LEU A 375 1.66 -16.19 0.06
C LEU A 375 3.07 -16.24 -0.53
N TYR A 376 3.21 -16.71 -1.78
CA TYR A 376 4.49 -16.74 -2.48
C TYR A 376 5.11 -15.35 -2.59
N ALA A 377 4.32 -14.37 -3.04
CA ALA A 377 4.78 -12.98 -3.17
C ALA A 377 5.21 -12.38 -1.81
N ASN A 378 4.46 -12.67 -0.74
CA ASN A 378 4.78 -12.20 0.61
C ASN A 378 6.06 -12.83 1.16
N VAL A 379 6.26 -14.15 0.99
CA VAL A 379 7.49 -14.83 1.44
C VAL A 379 8.70 -14.31 0.68
N TYR A 380 8.59 -14.16 -0.64
CA TYR A 380 9.66 -13.62 -1.48
C TYR A 380 10.00 -12.16 -1.13
N LEU A 381 8.97 -11.31 -0.95
CA LEU A 381 9.17 -9.92 -0.55
C LEU A 381 9.78 -9.82 0.85
N GLY A 382 9.33 -10.67 1.78
CA GLY A 382 9.89 -10.79 3.12
C GLY A 382 11.37 -11.17 3.11
N LEU A 383 11.77 -12.14 2.29
CA LEU A 383 13.17 -12.50 2.10
C LEU A 383 14.00 -11.34 1.53
N THR A 384 13.47 -10.65 0.51
CA THR A 384 14.13 -9.49 -0.10
C THR A 384 14.30 -8.35 0.91
N TYR A 385 13.28 -8.11 1.73
CA TYR A 385 13.32 -7.13 2.82
C TYR A 385 14.32 -7.52 3.91
N ALA A 386 14.36 -8.79 4.31
CA ALA A 386 15.33 -9.27 5.30
C ALA A 386 16.77 -9.03 4.81
N ILE A 387 17.06 -9.34 3.55
CA ILE A 387 18.36 -9.06 2.93
C ILE A 387 18.63 -7.55 2.90
N PHE A 388 17.63 -6.74 2.51
CA PHE A 388 17.76 -5.28 2.50
C PHE A 388 18.17 -4.73 3.88
N TYR A 389 17.52 -5.19 4.95
CA TYR A 389 17.79 -4.72 6.30
C TYR A 389 19.10 -5.25 6.89
N LEU A 390 19.56 -6.42 6.44
CA LEU A 390 20.84 -7.00 6.84
C LEU A 390 22.03 -6.11 6.43
N TRP A 391 21.89 -5.32 5.35
CA TRP A 391 22.90 -4.34 4.96
C TRP A 391 23.16 -3.26 6.00
N PHE A 392 22.14 -2.87 6.79
CA PHE A 392 22.30 -1.87 7.86
C PHE A 392 23.16 -2.36 9.02
N GLU A 393 23.31 -3.68 9.18
CA GLU A 393 24.25 -4.27 10.12
C GLU A 393 25.61 -4.54 9.46
N ALA A 394 25.60 -5.07 8.23
CA ALA A 394 26.82 -5.47 7.54
C ALA A 394 27.74 -4.29 7.18
N PHE A 395 27.21 -3.15 6.72
CA PHE A 395 28.05 -2.02 6.28
C PHE A 395 28.82 -1.38 7.44
N PRO A 396 28.21 -1.03 8.58
CA PRO A 396 28.97 -0.49 9.71
C PRO A 396 30.06 -1.44 10.23
N LEU A 397 29.81 -2.76 10.21
CA LEU A 397 30.81 -3.77 10.59
C LEU A 397 32.00 -3.79 9.62
N VAL A 398 31.73 -3.88 8.31
CA VAL A 398 32.80 -3.97 7.31
C VAL A 398 33.58 -2.67 7.21
N TYR A 399 32.89 -1.55 7.02
CA TYR A 399 33.56 -0.28 6.78
C TYR A 399 34.15 0.33 8.06
N GLY A 400 33.52 0.11 9.21
CA GLY A 400 34.04 0.56 10.50
C GLY A 400 35.18 -0.33 11.02
N ASP A 401 34.95 -1.64 11.16
CA ASP A 401 35.91 -2.51 11.85
C ASP A 401 37.07 -2.96 10.93
N ILE A 402 36.82 -3.17 9.62
CA ILE A 402 37.85 -3.65 8.66
C ILE A 402 38.52 -2.49 7.91
N TYR A 403 37.73 -1.59 7.33
CA TYR A 403 38.26 -0.44 6.56
C TYR A 403 38.57 0.79 7.42
N HIS A 404 38.28 0.76 8.72
CA HIS A 404 38.57 1.83 9.68
C HIS A 404 37.98 3.20 9.33
N PHE A 405 36.79 3.22 8.72
CA PHE A 405 36.07 4.46 8.46
C PHE A 405 35.50 5.03 9.75
N ASN A 406 35.44 6.36 9.84
CA ASN A 406 34.73 7.01 10.94
C ASN A 406 33.21 6.73 10.86
N LEU A 407 32.47 7.04 11.92
CA LEU A 407 31.05 6.72 12.03
C LEU A 407 30.20 7.35 10.93
N GLY A 408 30.46 8.62 10.56
CA GLY A 408 29.75 9.30 9.48
C GLY A 408 30.08 8.75 8.09
N LEU A 409 31.37 8.53 7.80
CA LEU A 409 31.86 7.96 6.53
C LEU A 409 31.36 6.53 6.32
N SER A 410 31.16 5.77 7.39
CA SER A 410 30.60 4.41 7.34
C SER A 410 29.15 4.38 6.83
N GLY A 411 28.45 5.51 6.85
CA GLY A 411 27.12 5.66 6.25
C GLY A 411 27.15 5.94 4.73
N LEU A 412 28.25 6.47 4.19
CA LEU A 412 28.32 6.84 2.77
C LEU A 412 28.12 5.69 1.76
N PRO A 413 28.53 4.43 2.03
CA PRO A 413 28.25 3.31 1.12
C PRO A 413 26.75 3.13 0.80
N PHE A 414 25.84 3.57 1.68
CA PHE A 414 24.41 3.54 1.42
C PHE A 414 23.99 4.46 0.25
N THR A 415 24.78 5.47 -0.15
CA THR A 415 24.46 6.30 -1.33
C THR A 415 24.45 5.49 -2.64
N GLY A 416 25.21 4.39 -2.72
CA GLY A 416 25.12 3.45 -3.84
C GLY A 416 23.72 2.87 -4.03
N LEU A 417 22.99 2.67 -2.93
CA LEU A 417 21.59 2.23 -2.98
C LEU A 417 20.67 3.35 -3.52
N LEU A 418 20.95 4.63 -3.24
CA LEU A 418 20.20 5.75 -3.83
C LEU A 418 20.34 5.78 -5.35
N VAL A 419 21.58 5.66 -5.84
CA VAL A 419 21.86 5.61 -7.29
C VAL A 419 21.12 4.44 -7.92
N THR A 420 21.12 3.29 -7.26
CA THR A 420 20.39 2.10 -7.72
C THR A 420 18.87 2.32 -7.75
N CYS A 421 18.28 2.97 -6.74
CA CYS A 421 16.86 3.30 -6.73
C CYS A 421 16.46 4.23 -7.89
N ILE A 422 17.29 5.23 -8.22
CA ILE A 422 17.06 6.16 -9.33
C ILE A 422 17.13 5.42 -10.67
N LEU A 423 18.15 4.58 -10.87
CA LEU A 423 18.29 3.79 -12.09
C LEU A 423 17.14 2.78 -12.24
N ALA A 424 16.82 2.02 -11.19
CA ALA A 424 15.76 1.02 -11.22
C ALA A 424 14.37 1.63 -11.48
N SER A 425 14.07 2.77 -10.85
CA SER A 425 12.81 3.48 -11.09
C SER A 425 12.73 4.04 -12.50
N SER A 426 13.82 4.57 -13.04
CA SER A 426 13.87 5.04 -14.44
C SER A 426 13.59 3.90 -15.43
N VAL A 427 14.21 2.74 -15.24
CA VAL A 427 13.97 1.54 -16.05
C VAL A 427 12.50 1.08 -15.93
N TYR A 428 11.94 1.09 -14.71
CA TYR A 428 10.55 0.71 -14.47
C TYR A 428 9.54 1.66 -15.12
N VAL A 429 9.80 2.97 -15.08
CA VAL A 429 8.99 4.00 -15.75
C VAL A 429 9.05 3.82 -17.26
N CYS A 430 10.24 3.62 -17.83
CA CYS A 430 10.41 3.34 -19.26
C CYS A 430 9.65 2.07 -19.68
N TRP A 431 9.72 1.00 -18.89
CA TRP A 431 8.96 -0.23 -19.15
C TRP A 431 7.45 0.02 -19.16
N ASN A 432 6.93 0.75 -18.17
CA ASN A 432 5.50 1.06 -18.13
C ASN A 432 5.05 1.92 -19.32
N TYR A 433 5.89 2.87 -19.74
CA TYR A 433 5.59 3.78 -20.84
C TYR A 433 5.63 3.10 -22.21
N TYR A 434 6.69 2.32 -22.49
CA TYR A 434 6.90 1.71 -23.80
C TYR A 434 6.20 0.37 -23.98
N HIS A 435 5.95 -0.39 -22.90
CA HIS A 435 5.39 -1.74 -22.99
C HIS A 435 3.95 -1.82 -22.46
N VAL A 436 3.69 -1.36 -21.23
CA VAL A 436 2.40 -1.58 -20.55
C VAL A 436 1.30 -0.65 -21.08
N GLU A 437 1.58 0.64 -21.22
CA GLU A 437 0.59 1.63 -21.68
C GLU A 437 0.07 1.38 -23.11
N PRO A 438 0.92 1.01 -24.10
CA PRO A 438 0.44 0.67 -25.44
C PRO A 438 -0.42 -0.59 -25.49
N ILE A 439 -0.12 -1.60 -24.65
CA ILE A 439 -0.95 -2.81 -24.57
C ILE A 439 -2.34 -2.45 -24.06
N PHE A 440 -2.42 -1.69 -22.96
CA PHE A 440 -3.71 -1.26 -22.41
C PHE A 440 -4.53 -0.43 -23.40
N ARG A 441 -3.88 0.48 -24.15
CA ARG A 441 -4.58 1.27 -25.18
C ARG A 441 -5.18 0.40 -26.30
N LYS A 442 -4.59 -0.77 -26.58
CA LYS A 442 -5.08 -1.71 -27.60
C LYS A 442 -6.15 -2.66 -27.07
N THR A 443 -6.01 -3.18 -25.86
CA THR A 443 -6.86 -4.26 -25.33
C THR A 443 -7.87 -3.79 -24.29
N GLY A 444 -7.70 -2.59 -23.71
CA GLY A 444 -8.50 -2.09 -22.58
C GLY A 444 -8.26 -2.84 -21.26
N TYR A 445 -7.38 -3.86 -21.26
CA TYR A 445 -7.18 -4.77 -20.14
C TYR A 445 -5.72 -5.21 -20.03
N ILE A 446 -5.16 -5.16 -18.82
CA ILE A 446 -3.83 -5.68 -18.49
C ILE A 446 -3.99 -6.87 -17.57
N VAL A 447 -3.41 -7.99 -17.97
CA VAL A 447 -3.28 -9.19 -17.14
C VAL A 447 -2.38 -8.86 -15.92
N PRO A 448 -2.84 -9.04 -14.66
CA PRO A 448 -2.07 -8.69 -13.47
C PRO A 448 -0.64 -9.29 -13.43
N GLU A 449 -0.49 -10.52 -13.90
CA GLU A 449 0.75 -11.30 -13.92
C GLU A 449 1.81 -10.69 -14.84
N SER A 450 1.41 -9.93 -15.86
CA SER A 450 2.36 -9.22 -16.74
C SER A 450 3.23 -8.21 -15.97
N ARG A 451 2.74 -7.72 -14.82
CA ARG A 451 3.50 -6.81 -13.95
C ARG A 451 4.62 -7.52 -13.20
N LEU A 452 4.54 -8.84 -13.02
CA LEU A 452 5.56 -9.65 -12.35
C LEU A 452 6.80 -9.89 -13.23
N ALA A 453 6.68 -9.74 -14.56
CA ALA A 453 7.77 -10.00 -15.50
C ALA A 453 9.05 -9.19 -15.18
N VAL A 454 8.90 -7.94 -14.78
CA VAL A 454 10.05 -7.08 -14.39
C VAL A 454 10.69 -7.58 -13.09
N ALA A 455 9.89 -8.06 -12.14
CA ALA A 455 10.39 -8.59 -10.88
C ALA A 455 11.19 -9.89 -11.09
N LEU A 456 10.82 -10.71 -12.08
CA LEU A 456 11.56 -11.93 -12.42
C LEU A 456 13.00 -11.60 -12.86
N VAL A 457 13.18 -10.59 -13.71
CA VAL A 457 14.51 -10.13 -14.14
C VAL A 457 15.27 -9.51 -12.96
N ALA A 458 14.59 -8.70 -12.15
CA ALA A 458 15.18 -8.07 -10.96
C ALA A 458 15.67 -9.08 -9.92
N SER A 459 15.02 -10.25 -9.82
CA SER A 459 15.33 -11.28 -8.82
C SER A 459 16.76 -11.81 -8.89
N GLY A 460 17.38 -11.84 -10.08
CA GLY A 460 18.76 -12.29 -10.26
C GLY A 460 19.81 -11.34 -9.68
N PHE A 461 19.48 -10.05 -9.53
CA PHE A 461 20.42 -9.05 -9.01
C PHE A 461 20.65 -9.16 -7.51
N VAL A 462 19.66 -9.64 -6.74
CA VAL A 462 19.78 -9.83 -5.29
C VAL A 462 20.91 -10.81 -4.93
N PRO A 463 20.93 -12.07 -5.39
CA PRO A 463 22.02 -12.99 -5.08
C PRO A 463 23.36 -12.54 -5.69
N ALA A 464 23.35 -11.93 -6.88
CA ALA A 464 24.57 -11.39 -7.48
C ALA A 464 25.21 -10.32 -6.59
N SER A 465 24.41 -9.41 -6.02
CA SER A 465 24.90 -8.37 -5.10
C SER A 465 25.54 -8.94 -3.84
N LEU A 466 24.94 -10.00 -3.25
CA LEU A 466 25.48 -10.68 -2.07
C LEU A 466 26.81 -11.37 -2.36
N LEU A 467 26.94 -12.04 -3.50
CA LEU A 467 28.19 -12.70 -3.92
C LEU A 467 29.31 -11.69 -4.17
N ILE A 468 29.00 -10.58 -4.84
CA ILE A 468 29.96 -9.50 -5.10
C ILE A 468 30.43 -8.89 -3.78
N PHE A 469 29.51 -8.58 -2.88
CA PHE A 469 29.86 -8.02 -1.58
C PHE A 469 30.67 -8.99 -0.72
N GLY A 470 30.29 -10.26 -0.66
CA GLY A 470 31.06 -11.29 0.03
C GLY A 470 32.51 -11.31 -0.44
N LYS A 471 32.75 -11.21 -1.75
CA LYS A 471 34.12 -11.13 -2.31
C LYS A 471 34.86 -9.85 -1.89
N MET A 472 34.18 -8.71 -1.75
CA MET A 472 34.80 -7.44 -1.35
C MET A 472 35.22 -7.40 0.12
N VAL A 473 34.53 -8.14 0.99
CA VAL A 473 34.88 -8.24 2.43
C VAL A 473 36.17 -9.04 2.64
N PHE A 474 36.48 -9.99 1.75
CA PHE A 474 37.68 -10.82 1.82
C PHE A 474 38.69 -10.43 0.72
N PRO A 475 39.43 -9.32 0.84
CA PRO A 475 40.57 -9.10 -0.03
C PRO A 475 41.59 -10.22 0.23
N ALA A 476 42.28 -10.65 -0.82
CA ALA A 476 43.15 -11.83 -0.89
C ALA A 476 44.34 -11.88 0.11
N GLY A 477 44.45 -10.92 1.04
CA GLY A 477 45.47 -10.88 2.09
C GLY A 477 45.15 -11.72 3.33
N CYS A 478 43.88 -11.92 3.70
CA CYS A 478 43.52 -12.74 4.89
C CYS A 478 43.54 -14.25 4.64
N ALA A 479 43.72 -14.70 3.38
CA ALA A 479 43.85 -16.12 3.07
C ALA A 479 45.18 -16.73 3.56
N LEU A 480 46.18 -15.89 3.88
CA LEU A 480 47.52 -16.34 4.27
C LEU A 480 47.80 -16.28 5.78
N ASP A 481 47.17 -15.38 6.54
CA ASP A 481 47.55 -15.10 7.94
C ASP A 481 46.54 -15.56 9.02
N CYS A 482 45.59 -16.44 8.71
CA CYS A 482 44.67 -17.01 9.71
C CYS A 482 44.83 -18.53 9.83
N PRO A 483 45.70 -19.04 10.74
CA PRO A 483 45.87 -20.48 10.98
C PRO A 483 44.59 -21.16 11.49
N ASN A 484 43.74 -20.40 12.21
CA ASN A 484 42.57 -20.96 12.91
C ASN A 484 41.28 -21.00 12.07
N TYR A 485 41.24 -20.41 10.88
CA TYR A 485 40.04 -20.45 10.02
C TYR A 485 40.09 -21.53 8.91
N ARG A 486 41.25 -22.15 8.69
CA ARG A 486 41.42 -23.26 7.72
C ARG A 486 40.56 -24.50 8.04
N ARG A 487 39.94 -24.56 9.23
CA ARG A 487 39.05 -25.67 9.63
C ARG A 487 37.56 -25.42 9.39
N SER A 488 37.12 -24.20 9.11
CA SER A 488 35.67 -23.88 9.06
C SER A 488 35.11 -23.61 7.67
N PHE A 489 35.96 -23.47 6.65
CA PHE A 489 35.55 -23.36 5.25
C PHE A 489 36.43 -24.24 4.36
N VAL A 490 36.38 -25.56 4.59
CA VAL A 490 36.54 -26.50 3.48
C VAL A 490 35.23 -26.39 2.71
N TYR A 491 35.30 -25.98 1.44
CA TYR A 491 34.24 -26.15 0.44
C TYR A 491 33.33 -27.34 0.83
N PRO A 492 32.00 -27.25 0.79
CA PRO A 492 31.24 -28.46 0.56
C PRO A 492 31.64 -28.91 -0.85
N ARG A 493 32.73 -29.66 -0.95
CA ARG A 493 32.87 -30.65 -2.01
C ARG A 493 31.58 -31.42 -1.91
N LEU A 494 30.77 -31.28 -2.95
CA LEU A 494 29.68 -32.16 -3.29
C LEU A 494 30.29 -33.56 -3.50
N VAL A 495 30.72 -34.20 -2.40
CA VAL A 495 31.07 -35.59 -2.37
C VAL A 495 29.73 -36.29 -2.34
N LEU A 496 29.30 -36.71 -3.53
CA LEU A 496 28.43 -37.86 -3.70
C LEU A 496 29.12 -39.04 -2.98
N ALA A 497 28.92 -39.14 -1.67
CA ALA A 497 29.16 -40.35 -0.92
C ALA A 497 27.99 -41.27 -1.25
N ILE A 498 28.13 -41.99 -2.37
CA ILE A 498 27.38 -43.22 -2.63
C ILE A 498 28.02 -44.27 -1.71
N PRO A 499 27.33 -44.79 -0.67
CA PRO A 499 27.79 -45.99 0.01
C PRO A 499 27.48 -47.18 -0.91
N GLU A 500 28.52 -47.91 -1.26
CA GLU A 500 28.43 -49.14 -2.03
C GLU A 500 27.73 -50.24 -1.20
N ARG A 501 26.64 -50.79 -1.75
CA ARG A 501 25.96 -52.06 -1.42
C ARG A 501 25.28 -52.22 -0.04
N SER A 502 23.97 -51.97 -0.04
CA SER A 502 22.98 -52.91 0.48
C SER A 502 21.74 -52.94 -0.43
N ARG A 503 21.22 -54.15 -0.68
CA ARG A 503 20.27 -54.53 -1.74
C ARG A 503 18.86 -53.91 -1.57
N LEU A 504 18.14 -53.73 -2.71
CA LEU A 504 16.68 -53.57 -2.94
C LEU A 504 16.13 -52.13 -3.18
N PRO A 505 15.02 -51.98 -3.95
CA PRO A 505 15.00 -51.74 -5.40
C PRO A 505 14.74 -50.26 -5.79
N ALA A 506 15.06 -49.94 -7.04
CA ALA A 506 14.98 -48.60 -7.62
C ALA A 506 13.55 -48.02 -7.66
N PHE A 507 13.36 -46.85 -7.05
CA PHE A 507 12.27 -45.94 -7.39
C PHE A 507 12.75 -45.00 -8.50
N VAL A 508 12.26 -45.23 -9.71
CA VAL A 508 12.49 -44.41 -10.90
C VAL A 508 11.71 -43.10 -10.75
N ILE A 509 12.40 -41.95 -10.66
CA ILE A 509 11.78 -40.63 -10.76
C ILE A 509 11.43 -40.38 -12.24
N PRO A 510 10.15 -40.16 -12.60
CA PRO A 510 9.79 -39.91 -13.99
C PRO A 510 10.25 -38.53 -14.45
N ASN A 511 10.77 -38.53 -15.67
CA ASN A 511 11.13 -37.43 -16.53
C ASN A 511 10.27 -36.15 -16.36
N ILE A 512 10.93 -35.00 -16.10
CA ILE A 512 10.36 -33.65 -15.91
C ILE A 512 9.49 -33.17 -17.09
N ARG A 513 9.57 -33.83 -18.24
CA ARG A 513 8.69 -33.58 -19.40
C ARG A 513 7.22 -33.99 -19.20
N SER A 514 6.90 -34.81 -18.20
CA SER A 514 5.53 -35.30 -17.94
C SER A 514 4.63 -34.30 -17.19
N ILE A 515 5.21 -33.38 -16.41
CA ILE A 515 4.45 -32.45 -15.57
C ILE A 515 3.80 -31.32 -16.39
N TYR A 516 4.35 -30.99 -17.57
CA TYR A 516 3.86 -29.90 -18.41
C TYR A 516 2.59 -30.25 -19.22
N THR A 517 2.20 -31.52 -19.30
CA THR A 517 1.02 -31.97 -20.06
C THR A 517 -0.24 -32.19 -19.21
N ARG A 518 -0.18 -31.95 -17.89
CA ARG A 518 -1.35 -32.04 -16.99
C ARG A 518 -1.98 -30.68 -16.62
N TRP A 519 -1.48 -29.59 -17.21
CA TRP A 519 -1.95 -28.22 -17.00
C TRP A 519 -2.55 -27.61 -18.29
N LYS A 520 -3.33 -28.41 -19.02
CA LYS A 520 -4.19 -27.95 -20.12
C LYS A 520 -5.63 -28.35 -19.87
#